data_AF-A0A1I5JCY8-F1
#
_entry.id   AF-A0A1I5JCY8-F1
#
_cell.length_a   1.000
_cell.length_b   1.000
_cell.length_c   1.000
_cell.angle_alpha   90.00
_cell.angle_beta   90.00
_cell.angle_gamma   90.00
#
_symmetry.space_group_name_H-M   'P 1'
#
loop_
_entity.id
_entity.type
_entity.pdbx_description
1 polymer ?
#
loop_
_entity_poly.entity_id
_entity_poly.type
_entity_poly.pdbx_seq_one_letter_code
_entity_poly.pdbx_strand_id
1 'polypeptide(L)' 'MKINLHIDDISLPDNATYHDVYRALSHAVVEQWPSGLSDGATSIREHAIAREQAIVRTTESVMHQLQTLTQVGRGR' A
#
# COMPACT_ATOMS: atom_id res chain seq x y z
N MET A 1 5.44 0.99 17.14
CA MET A 1 3.98 1.12 16.95
C MET A 1 3.57 0.33 15.71
N LYS A 2 2.51 -0.50 15.78
CA LYS A 2 2.04 -1.33 14.65
C LYS A 2 0.75 -0.70 14.11
N ILE A 3 0.81 -0.14 12.92
CA ILE A 3 -0.37 0.41 12.23
C ILE A 3 -0.96 -0.73 11.40
N ASN A 4 -2.15 -1.19 11.77
CA ASN A 4 -2.88 -2.20 11.00
C ASN A 4 -3.79 -1.46 10.02
N LEU A 5 -3.38 -1.38 8.77
CA LEU A 5 -4.20 -0.88 7.67
C LEU A 5 -4.92 -2.05 7.02
N HIS A 6 -6.25 -1.96 6.96
CA HIS A 6 -7.07 -2.83 6.14
C HIS A 6 -7.47 -2.06 4.89
N ILE A 7 -7.22 -2.63 3.72
CA ILE A 7 -7.61 -2.06 2.44
C ILE A 7 -8.46 -3.13 1.75
N ASP A 8 -9.76 -2.89 1.66
CA ASP A 8 -10.74 -3.90 1.24
C ASP A 8 -10.63 -4.27 -0.25
N ASP A 9 -10.49 -3.30 -1.15
CA ASP A 9 -10.33 -3.55 -2.58
C ASP A 9 -9.52 -2.44 -3.26
N ILE A 10 -8.53 -2.82 -4.08
CA ILE A 10 -7.87 -1.93 -5.03
C ILE A 10 -7.93 -2.59 -6.40
N SER A 11 -8.80 -2.08 -7.25
CA SER A 11 -8.89 -2.48 -8.64
C SER A 11 -7.73 -1.90 -9.45
N LEU A 12 -6.85 -2.77 -9.95
CA LEU A 12 -5.70 -2.43 -10.78
C LEU A 12 -5.86 -3.09 -12.17
N PRO A 13 -5.48 -2.42 -13.27
CA PRO A 13 -5.47 -3.05 -14.59
C PRO A 13 -4.38 -4.13 -14.68
N ASP A 14 -4.55 -5.13 -15.54
CA ASP A 14 -3.59 -6.25 -15.69
C ASP A 14 -2.19 -5.81 -16.14
N ASN A 15 -2.09 -4.64 -16.79
CA ASN A 15 -0.84 -4.01 -17.21
C ASN A 15 -0.41 -2.87 -16.27
N ALA A 16 -0.90 -2.84 -15.03
CA ALA A 16 -0.54 -1.82 -14.05
C ALA A 16 0.98 -1.74 -13.88
N THR A 17 1.50 -0.54 -14.03
CA THR A 17 2.91 -0.26 -13.74
C THR A 17 3.10 -0.05 -12.25
N TYR A 18 4.35 -0.13 -11.78
CA TYR A 18 4.69 0.22 -10.40
C TYR A 18 4.12 1.59 -9.99
N HIS A 19 4.13 2.57 -10.90
CA HIS A 19 3.59 3.89 -10.64
C HIS A 19 2.07 3.87 -10.38
N ASP A 20 1.32 3.08 -11.15
CA ASP A 20 -0.13 2.95 -10.98
C ASP A 20 -0.48 2.29 -9.64
N VAL A 21 0.24 1.22 -9.30
CA VAL A 21 0.07 0.51 -8.03
C VAL A 21 0.43 1.41 -6.84
N TYR A 22 1.57 2.10 -6.91
CA TYR A 22 1.99 3.04 -5.87
C TYR A 22 0.98 4.17 -5.69
N ARG A 23 0.46 4.74 -6.78
CA ARG A 23 -0.53 5.82 -6.72
C ARG A 23 -1.83 5.36 -6.07
N ALA A 24 -2.35 4.20 -6.47
CA ALA A 24 -3.59 3.66 -5.92
C ALA A 24 -3.44 3.33 -4.43
N LEU A 25 -2.32 2.72 -4.04
CA LEU A 25 -2.02 2.42 -2.64
C LEU A 25 -1.78 3.66 -1.80
N SER A 26 -1.09 4.66 -2.34
CA SER A 26 -0.91 5.95 -1.67
C SER A 26 -2.26 6.57 -1.33
N HIS A 27 -3.20 6.57 -2.28
CA HIS A 27 -4.56 7.08 -2.06
C HIS A 27 -5.32 6.27 -1.00
N ALA A 28 -5.35 4.94 -1.12
CA ALA A 28 -6.07 4.07 -0.19
C ALA A 28 -5.51 4.17 1.25
N VAL A 29 -4.18 4.18 1.38
CA VAL A 29 -3.51 4.38 2.67
C VAL A 29 -3.81 5.78 3.20
N VAL A 30 -3.97 6.78 2.34
CA VAL A 30 -4.33 8.14 2.76
C VAL A 30 -5.72 8.20 3.37
N GLU A 31 -6.70 7.58 2.71
CA GLU A 31 -8.11 7.58 3.12
C GLU A 31 -8.35 6.79 4.41
N GLN A 32 -7.65 5.66 4.57
CA GLN A 32 -7.77 4.78 5.73
C GLN A 32 -6.82 5.16 6.87
N TRP A 33 -6.00 6.22 6.70
CA TRP A 33 -5.05 6.61 7.73
C TRP A 33 -5.79 7.12 8.96
N PRO A 34 -5.53 6.56 10.16
CA PRO A 34 -6.18 7.04 11.38
C PRO A 34 -5.84 8.51 11.62
N SER A 35 -6.86 9.37 11.48
CA SER A 35 -6.75 10.83 11.61
C SER A 35 -6.66 11.32 13.06
N GLY A 36 -6.67 10.41 14.04
CA GLY A 36 -6.77 10.72 15.47
C GLY A 36 -5.51 10.46 16.31
N LEU A 37 -4.36 10.15 15.71
CA LEU A 37 -3.14 9.83 16.46
C LEU A 37 -2.43 11.06 17.11
N SER A 38 -3.16 12.12 17.41
CA SER A 38 -2.64 13.33 18.06
C SER A 38 -2.50 13.20 19.59
N ASP A 39 -3.03 12.15 20.21
CA ASP A 39 -2.91 11.94 21.65
C ASP A 39 -1.65 11.12 21.99
N GLY A 40 -0.51 11.82 22.09
CA GLY A 40 0.41 11.57 23.21
C GLY A 40 1.84 11.14 22.95
N ALA A 41 2.26 10.65 21.78
CA ALA A 41 3.65 10.12 21.69
C ALA A 41 4.31 10.03 20.30
N THR A 42 3.67 10.45 19.21
CA THR A 42 4.25 10.25 17.88
C THR A 42 4.22 11.54 17.08
N SER A 43 5.40 12.01 16.66
CA SER A 43 5.54 13.25 15.92
C SER A 43 4.88 13.11 14.55
N ILE A 44 4.34 14.21 14.01
CA ILE A 44 3.80 14.30 12.63
C ILE A 44 4.79 13.69 11.62
N ARG A 45 6.09 13.88 11.85
CA ARG A 45 7.16 13.31 11.03
C ARG A 45 7.20 11.78 11.06
N GLU A 46 7.02 11.18 12.23
CA GLU A 46 7.03 9.72 12.39
C GLU A 46 5.80 9.10 11.75
N HIS A 47 4.64 9.77 11.79
CA HIS A 47 3.46 9.33 11.03
C HIS A 47 3.68 9.40 9.53
N ALA A 48 4.28 10.49 9.03
CA ALA A 48 4.59 10.60 7.60
C ALA A 48 5.52 9.47 7.15
N ILE A 49 6.55 9.15 7.93
CA ILE A 49 7.47 8.04 7.66
C ILE A 49 6.74 6.69 7.72
N ALA A 50 5.92 6.46 8.76
CA ALA A 50 5.17 5.21 8.89
C ALA A 50 4.19 5.00 7.74
N ARG A 51 3.55 6.09 7.26
CA ARG A 51 2.67 6.09 6.10
C ARG A 51 3.42 5.73 4.83
N GLU A 52 4.54 6.39 4.58
CA GLU A 52 5.36 6.11 3.40
C GLU A 52 5.84 4.65 3.39
N GLN A 53 6.34 4.16 4.52
CA GLN A 53 6.77 2.76 4.62
C GLN A 53 5.63 1.76 4.43
N ALA A 54 4.39 2.10 4.83
CA ALA A 54 3.23 1.25 4.60
C ALA A 54 2.91 1.19 3.09
N ILE A 55 2.92 2.33 2.40
CA ILE A 55 2.69 2.40 0.95
C ILE A 55 3.73 1.56 0.21
N VAL A 56 5.02 1.74 0.50
CA VAL A 56 6.11 1.01 -0.18
C VAL A 56 5.99 -0.50 0.03
N ARG A 57 5.87 -0.96 1.28
CA ARG A 57 5.79 -2.40 1.58
C ARG A 57 4.59 -3.08 0.92
N THR A 58 3.43 -2.43 0.92
CA THR A 58 2.24 -2.99 0.26
C THR A 58 2.40 -2.96 -1.25
N THR A 59 3.00 -1.92 -1.83
CA THR A 59 3.27 -1.83 -3.26
C THR A 59 4.17 -2.98 -3.72
N GLU A 60 5.26 -3.25 -3.01
CA GLU A 60 6.16 -4.36 -3.29
C GLU A 60 5.45 -5.70 -3.23
N SER A 61 4.62 -5.93 -2.20
CA SER A 61 3.84 -7.16 -2.06
C SER A 61 2.86 -7.37 -3.22
N VAL A 62 2.12 -6.33 -3.61
CA VAL A 62 1.15 -6.39 -4.71
C VAL A 62 1.88 -6.64 -6.03
N MET A 63 2.98 -5.93 -6.29
CA MET A 63 3.78 -6.15 -7.50
C MET A 63 4.34 -7.58 -7.57
N HIS A 64 4.81 -8.14 -6.45
CA HIS A 64 5.27 -9.52 -6.39
C HIS A 64 4.14 -10.53 -6.69
N GLN A 65 2.94 -10.29 -6.17
CA GLN A 65 1.77 -11.11 -6.46
C GLN A 65 1.36 -11.04 -7.93
N LEU A 66 1.31 -9.83 -8.51
CA LEU A 66 1.01 -9.63 -9.93
C LEU A 66 2.01 -10.37 -10.82
N GLN A 67 3.32 -10.26 -10.53
CA GLN A 67 4.36 -10.99 -11.26
C GLN A 67 4.20 -12.50 -11.15
N THR A 68 3.88 -13.01 -9.95
CA THR A 68 3.66 -14.44 -9.72
C THR A 68 2.45 -14.95 -10.51
N LEU A 69 1.34 -14.22 -10.50
CA LEU A 69 0.12 -14.57 -11.26
C LEU A 69 0.38 -14.56 -12.77
N THR A 70 1.14 -13.56 -13.25
CA THR A 70 1.53 -13.47 -14.67
C THR A 70 2.41 -14.65 -15.10
N GLN A 71 3.25 -15.19 -14.21
CA GLN A 71 4.06 -16.38 -14.48
C GLN A 71 3.22 -17.66 -14.50
N VAL A 72 2.25 -17.81 -13.58
CA VAL A 72 1.38 -18.99 -13.51
C VAL A 72 0.44 -19.07 -14.73
N GLY A 73 0.02 -17.93 -15.29
CA GLY A 73 -0.82 -17.87 -16.50
C GLY A 73 -0.08 -18.22 -17.81
N ARG A 74 1.25 -18.25 -17.83
CA ARG A 74 2.05 -18.44 -19.06
C ARG A 74 2.49 -19.90 -19.31
N GLY A 75 2.05 -20.84 -18.47
CA GLY A 75 2.45 -22.25 -18.49
C GLY A 75 1.37 -23.25 -18.93
N ARG A 76 0.34 -22.82 -19.66
CA ARG A 76 -0.68 -23.70 -20.25
C ARG A 76 -0.72 -23.59 -21.76
#